data_AF-A0A7S4FKP0-F1
#
_entry.id   AF-A0A7S4FKP0-F1
#
_cell.length_a   1.000
_cell.length_b   1.000
_cell.length_c   1.000
_cell.angle_alpha   90.00
_cell.angle_beta   90.00
_cell.angle_gamma   90.00
#
_symmetry.space_group_name_H-M   'P 1'
#
loop_
_entity.id
_entity.type
_entity.pdbx_description
1 polymer ?
#
loop_
_entity_poly.entity_id
_entity_poly.type
_entity_poly.pdbx_seq_one_letter_code
_entity_poly.pdbx_strand_id
1 'polypeptide(L)'
;WKSRELMWNASLAYERARGVQYARVLWTRDDAYWVQSLDLTNFTDPNALYTRNCVTYHGINDKTIMLGREAAPALMTAYSAFWNKTLPLESQNAERYLMYLAKARGVVVRYVKFQRLPTLDAMVDKSNQQICIKKYYSCLLEPPPWGPPFCKAREYPRGPEGLQKWPELWPMPAWARARALSARYVGWAPRGIDRT
;
A
#
# COMPACT_ATOMS: atom_id res chain seq x y z
N TRP A 1 -3.72 -2.69 7.07
CA TRP A 1 -3.00 -3.97 7.20
C TRP A 1 -3.76 -5.03 7.99
N LYS A 2 -4.44 -4.72 9.11
CA LYS A 2 -5.25 -5.70 9.87
C LYS A 2 -6.22 -6.49 8.99
N SER A 3 -7.03 -5.81 8.17
CA SER A 3 -8.01 -6.46 7.28
C SER A 3 -7.36 -7.42 6.28
N ARG A 4 -6.14 -7.10 5.80
CA ARG A 4 -5.37 -7.97 4.90
C ARG A 4 -4.95 -9.25 5.61
N GLU A 5 -4.47 -9.15 6.85
CA GLU A 5 -4.09 -10.33 7.64
C GLU A 5 -5.31 -11.21 7.97
N LEU A 6 -6.47 -10.61 8.26
CA LEU A 6 -7.71 -11.35 8.43
C LEU A 6 -8.11 -12.10 7.15
N MET A 7 -8.04 -11.44 6.00
CA MET A 7 -8.33 -12.06 4.70
C MET A 7 -7.34 -13.19 4.37
N TRP A 8 -6.06 -13.02 4.69
CA TRP A 8 -5.05 -14.07 4.56
C TRP A 8 -5.36 -15.29 5.43
N ASN A 9 -5.75 -15.07 6.69
CA ASN A 9 -6.12 -16.17 7.58
C ASN A 9 -7.37 -16.90 7.07
N ALA A 10 -8.35 -16.17 6.53
CA ALA A 10 -9.51 -16.76 5.88
C ALA A 10 -9.13 -17.57 4.63
N SER A 11 -8.23 -17.08 3.78
CA SER A 11 -7.76 -17.83 2.60
C SER A 11 -7.01 -19.10 3.01
N LEU A 12 -6.20 -19.05 4.06
CA LEU A 12 -5.53 -20.24 4.59
C LEU A 12 -6.52 -21.28 5.13
N ALA A 13 -7.61 -20.85 5.78
CA ALA A 13 -8.66 -21.75 6.23
C ALA A 13 -9.37 -22.42 5.03
N TYR A 14 -9.65 -21.65 3.98
CA TYR A 14 -10.23 -22.17 2.75
C TYR A 14 -9.32 -23.21 2.06
N GLU A 15 -8.03 -22.90 1.91
CA GLU A 15 -7.02 -23.81 1.36
C GLU A 15 -7.01 -25.16 2.08
N ARG A 16 -6.98 -25.14 3.42
CA ARG A 16 -7.04 -26.35 4.25
C ARG A 16 -8.34 -27.13 4.05
N ALA A 17 -9.48 -26.45 4.00
CA ALA A 17 -10.78 -27.09 3.84
C ALA A 17 -10.98 -27.73 2.45
N ARG A 18 -10.26 -27.25 1.43
CA ARG A 18 -10.40 -27.70 0.03
C ARG A 18 -9.22 -28.54 -0.47
N GLY A 19 -8.15 -28.69 0.32
CA GLY A 19 -6.94 -29.36 -0.11
C GLY A 19 -6.25 -28.67 -1.29
N VAL A 20 -6.38 -27.35 -1.39
CA VAL A 20 -5.75 -26.54 -2.45
C VAL A 20 -4.74 -25.57 -1.87
N GLN A 21 -3.82 -25.08 -2.70
CA GLN A 21 -2.85 -24.07 -2.28
C GLN A 21 -2.67 -23.03 -3.40
N TYR A 22 -2.81 -21.75 -3.06
CA TYR A 22 -2.48 -20.67 -3.96
C TYR A 22 -0.97 -20.60 -4.16
N ALA A 23 -0.50 -20.68 -5.40
CA ALA A 23 0.92 -20.57 -5.74
C ALA A 23 1.49 -19.16 -5.50
N ARG A 24 0.62 -18.14 -5.52
CA ARG A 24 0.99 -16.72 -5.44
C ARG A 24 -0.10 -15.93 -4.73
N VAL A 25 0.29 -14.79 -4.15
CA VAL A 25 -0.64 -13.86 -3.50
C VAL A 25 -0.44 -12.47 -4.08
N LEU A 26 -1.51 -11.93 -4.66
CA LEU A 26 -1.55 -10.54 -5.12
C LEU A 26 -2.08 -9.65 -3.99
N TRP A 27 -1.23 -8.77 -3.49
CA TRP A 27 -1.65 -7.68 -2.63
C TRP A 27 -1.85 -6.43 -3.48
N THR A 28 -3.08 -5.92 -3.50
CA THR A 28 -3.40 -4.62 -4.08
C THR A 28 -4.16 -3.72 -3.10
N ARG A 29 -3.99 -2.41 -3.25
CA ARG A 29 -4.91 -1.40 -2.68
C ARG A 29 -6.19 -1.33 -3.51
N ASP A 30 -7.23 -0.78 -2.90
CA ASP A 30 -8.55 -0.55 -3.48
C ASP A 30 -8.56 0.54 -4.56
N ASP A 31 -7.65 1.51 -4.48
CA ASP A 31 -7.48 2.57 -5.47
C ASP A 31 -6.51 2.23 -6.61
N ALA A 32 -6.15 0.95 -6.77
CA ALA A 32 -5.30 0.48 -7.86
C ALA A 32 -6.13 0.23 -9.14
N TYR A 33 -5.81 0.96 -10.20
CA TYR A 33 -6.40 0.81 -11.53
C TYR A 33 -5.46 0.05 -12.46
N TRP A 34 -5.92 -1.07 -13.01
CA TRP A 34 -5.17 -1.90 -13.95
C TRP A 34 -5.23 -1.29 -15.35
N VAL A 35 -4.07 -0.93 -15.91
CA VAL A 35 -4.00 -0.37 -17.28
C VAL A 35 -3.62 -1.41 -18.34
N GLN A 36 -3.21 -2.60 -17.91
CA GLN A 36 -2.89 -3.76 -18.74
C GLN A 36 -3.17 -5.04 -17.95
N SER A 37 -3.27 -6.18 -18.65
CA SER A 37 -3.38 -7.49 -18.03
C SER A 37 -2.11 -7.84 -17.23
N LEU A 38 -2.30 -8.56 -16.12
CA LEU A 38 -1.21 -9.07 -15.31
C LEU A 38 -0.72 -10.42 -15.83
N ASP A 39 0.50 -10.47 -16.37
CA ASP A 39 1.15 -11.71 -16.77
C ASP A 39 1.83 -12.39 -15.57
N LEU A 40 1.31 -13.56 -15.18
CA LEU A 40 1.78 -14.32 -14.02
C LEU A 40 3.02 -15.19 -14.28
N THR A 41 3.39 -15.43 -15.55
CA THR A 41 4.46 -16.37 -15.92
C THR A 41 5.83 -15.97 -15.39
N ASN A 42 5.99 -14.69 -15.11
CA ASN A 42 7.24 -14.04 -14.78
C ASN A 42 7.51 -13.90 -13.27
N PHE A 43 6.60 -14.41 -12.44
CA PHE A 43 6.70 -14.39 -10.98
C PHE A 43 6.94 -15.81 -10.46
N THR A 44 8.12 -16.36 -10.70
CA THR A 44 8.41 -17.78 -10.48
C THR A 44 9.04 -18.10 -9.13
N ASP A 45 9.69 -17.13 -8.48
CA ASP A 45 10.41 -17.35 -7.22
C ASP A 45 9.41 -17.40 -6.04
N PRO A 46 9.28 -18.56 -5.36
CA PRO A 46 8.30 -18.72 -4.29
C PRO A 46 8.63 -17.87 -3.06
N ASN A 47 9.90 -17.50 -2.85
CA ASN A 47 10.36 -16.66 -1.74
C ASN A 47 10.58 -15.19 -2.15
N ALA A 48 10.07 -14.79 -3.31
CA ALA A 48 10.18 -13.40 -3.76
C ALA A 48 8.94 -12.56 -3.44
N LEU A 49 9.21 -11.31 -3.10
CA LEU A 49 8.30 -10.17 -3.21
C LEU A 49 8.66 -9.39 -4.46
N TYR A 50 7.68 -9.17 -5.34
CA TYR A 50 7.84 -8.34 -6.52
C TYR A 50 7.10 -7.01 -6.34
N THR A 51 7.83 -5.91 -6.50
CA THR A 51 7.35 -4.53 -6.35
C THR A 51 7.81 -3.71 -7.55
N ARG A 52 7.05 -2.67 -7.90
CA ARG A 52 7.50 -1.71 -8.93
C ARG A 52 8.78 -0.98 -8.51
N ASN A 53 9.59 -0.62 -9.49
CA ASN A 53 10.86 0.10 -9.34
C ASN A 53 10.74 1.64 -9.43
N CYS A 54 9.54 2.18 -9.22
CA CYS A 54 9.18 3.59 -9.39
C CYS A 54 8.23 4.02 -8.27
N VAL A 55 8.18 5.34 -8.01
CA VAL A 55 7.30 5.94 -7.00
C VAL A 55 7.48 5.23 -5.64
N THR A 56 8.72 5.18 -5.17
CA THR A 56 9.10 4.63 -3.88
C THR A 56 9.61 5.74 -2.97
N TYR A 57 9.36 5.60 -1.66
CA TYR A 57 9.75 6.50 -0.59
C TYR A 57 10.76 5.81 0.33
N HIS A 58 11.91 5.45 -0.25
CA HIS A 58 13.01 4.73 0.40
C HIS A 58 12.67 3.30 0.89
N GLY A 59 11.66 2.68 0.28
CA GLY A 59 11.23 1.31 0.56
C GLY A 59 10.70 0.60 -0.68
N ILE A 60 9.71 -0.27 -0.50
CA ILE A 60 9.00 -0.92 -1.60
C ILE A 60 7.73 -0.14 -1.98
N ASN A 61 7.30 -0.22 -3.24
CA ASN A 61 6.00 0.32 -3.65
C ASN A 61 4.89 -0.56 -3.05
N ASP A 62 4.18 -0.06 -2.04
CA ASP A 62 3.23 -0.84 -1.24
C ASP A 62 1.80 -0.89 -1.81
N LYS A 63 1.61 -0.36 -3.02
CA LYS A 63 0.28 -0.25 -3.65
C LYS A 63 -0.14 -1.54 -4.34
N THR A 64 0.79 -2.16 -5.06
CA THR A 64 0.59 -3.46 -5.71
C THR A 64 1.86 -4.27 -5.57
N ILE A 65 1.75 -5.41 -4.92
CA ILE A 65 2.84 -6.33 -4.63
C ILE A 65 2.39 -7.72 -5.06
N MET A 66 3.23 -8.42 -5.83
CA MET A 66 3.07 -9.85 -6.07
C MET A 66 3.98 -10.61 -5.12
N LEU A 67 3.43 -11.59 -4.41
CA LEU A 67 4.17 -12.43 -3.46
C LEU A 67 4.18 -13.87 -3.98
N GLY A 68 5.36 -14.49 -3.98
CA GLY A 68 5.46 -15.94 -4.03
C GLY A 68 4.84 -16.57 -2.77
N ARG A 69 4.50 -17.86 -2.84
CA ARG A 69 3.85 -18.57 -1.74
C ARG A 69 4.63 -18.50 -0.42
N GLU A 70 5.94 -18.69 -0.44
CA GLU A 70 6.79 -18.67 0.76
C GLU A 70 6.97 -17.25 1.32
N ALA A 71 7.00 -16.25 0.44
CA ALA A 71 7.03 -14.85 0.84
C ALA A 71 5.70 -14.36 1.45
N ALA A 72 4.57 -14.96 1.07
CA ALA A 72 3.24 -14.49 1.46
C ALA A 72 3.03 -14.46 2.99
N PRO A 73 3.27 -15.53 3.77
CA PRO A 73 3.16 -15.48 5.23
C PRO A 73 3.97 -14.34 5.87
N ALA A 74 5.14 -14.03 5.31
CA ALA A 74 6.04 -13.02 5.83
C ALA A 74 5.50 -11.58 5.65
N LEU A 75 4.69 -11.29 4.64
CA LEU A 75 4.14 -9.94 4.43
C LEU A 75 2.65 -9.85 4.75
N MET A 76 1.89 -10.93 4.60
CA MET A 76 0.46 -10.92 4.89
C MET A 76 0.19 -10.79 6.39
N THR A 77 1.13 -11.17 7.24
CA THR A 77 1.07 -11.00 8.71
C THR A 77 1.75 -9.72 9.23
N ALA A 78 1.93 -8.70 8.37
CA ALA A 78 2.61 -7.48 8.79
C ALA A 78 1.87 -6.70 9.89
N TYR A 79 0.55 -6.87 10.07
CA TYR A 79 -0.12 -6.16 11.15
C TYR A 79 0.32 -6.70 12.52
N SER A 80 0.32 -8.03 12.69
CA SER A 80 0.80 -8.64 13.93
C SER A 80 2.31 -8.46 14.12
N ALA A 81 3.09 -8.51 13.04
CA ALA A 81 4.53 -8.31 13.11
C ALA A 81 4.94 -6.92 13.62
N PHE A 82 4.14 -5.88 13.35
CA PHE A 82 4.39 -4.51 13.82
C PHE A 82 4.46 -4.42 15.36
N TRP A 83 3.68 -5.25 16.06
CA TRP A 83 3.63 -5.27 17.52
C TRP A 83 4.70 -6.19 18.14
N ASN A 84 5.44 -6.94 17.33
CA ASN A 84 6.51 -7.81 17.80
C ASN A 84 7.81 -7.02 18.02
N LYS A 85 8.15 -6.79 19.30
CA LYS A 85 9.36 -6.06 19.71
C LYS A 85 10.68 -6.77 19.37
N THR A 86 10.66 -8.05 19.03
CA THR A 86 11.90 -8.78 18.67
C THR A 86 12.39 -8.47 17.26
N LEU A 87 11.53 -7.86 16.42
CA LEU A 87 11.89 -7.53 15.05
C LEU A 87 12.29 -6.04 14.97
N PRO A 88 13.43 -5.70 14.33
CA PRO A 88 13.88 -4.31 14.18
C PRO A 88 13.12 -3.60 13.05
N LEU A 89 11.83 -3.31 13.28
CA LEU A 89 10.91 -2.78 12.25
C LEU A 89 10.61 -1.29 12.37
N GLU A 90 11.39 -0.54 13.16
CA GLU A 90 11.20 0.90 13.31
C GLU A 90 11.36 1.62 11.97
N SER A 91 10.36 2.41 11.60
CA SER A 91 10.29 3.05 10.28
C SER A 91 9.37 4.27 10.31
N GLN A 92 9.59 5.18 9.36
CA GLN A 92 8.85 6.45 9.25
C GLN A 92 7.64 6.36 8.32
N ASN A 93 7.54 5.29 7.53
CA ASN A 93 6.46 5.08 6.56
C ASN A 93 6.22 3.58 6.30
N ALA A 94 5.08 3.30 5.66
CA ALA A 94 4.64 1.95 5.30
C ALA A 94 5.64 1.21 4.39
N GLU A 95 6.19 1.88 3.39
CA GLU A 95 7.09 1.28 2.41
C GLU A 95 8.39 0.77 3.04
N ARG A 96 8.99 1.56 3.92
CA ARG A 96 10.19 1.19 4.70
C ARG A 96 9.88 0.08 5.69
N TYR A 97 8.75 0.17 6.39
CA TYR A 97 8.29 -0.88 7.31
C TYR A 97 8.26 -2.25 6.62
N LEU A 98 7.60 -2.32 5.46
CA LEU A 98 7.43 -3.58 4.73
C LEU A 98 8.74 -4.10 4.16
N MET A 99 9.62 -3.21 3.71
CA MET A 99 10.97 -3.59 3.29
C MET A 99 11.78 -4.19 4.45
N TYR A 100 11.73 -3.58 5.64
CA TYR A 100 12.40 -4.10 6.84
C TYR A 100 11.80 -5.43 7.29
N LEU A 101 10.48 -5.58 7.22
CA LEU A 101 9.82 -6.84 7.52
C LEU A 101 10.24 -7.95 6.55
N ALA A 102 10.26 -7.66 5.24
CA ALA A 102 10.73 -8.59 4.22
C ALA A 102 12.17 -9.04 4.49
N LYS A 103 13.07 -8.08 4.76
CA LYS A 103 14.48 -8.35 5.09
C LYS A 103 14.62 -9.18 6.36
N ALA A 104 13.92 -8.82 7.43
CA ALA A 104 13.97 -9.53 8.71
C ALA A 104 13.45 -10.97 8.62
N ARG A 105 12.62 -11.27 7.60
CA ARG A 105 12.06 -12.61 7.35
C ARG A 105 12.73 -13.34 6.18
N GLY A 106 13.85 -12.84 5.66
CA GLY A 106 14.60 -13.49 4.59
C GLY A 106 13.88 -13.54 3.23
N VAL A 107 12.90 -12.65 3.01
CA VAL A 107 12.17 -12.54 1.73
C VAL A 107 13.01 -11.79 0.71
N VAL A 108 13.11 -12.32 -0.51
CA VAL A 108 13.86 -11.69 -1.60
C VAL A 108 13.03 -10.58 -2.24
N VAL A 109 13.50 -9.33 -2.17
CA VAL A 109 12.83 -8.19 -2.82
C VAL A 109 13.30 -8.04 -4.27
N ARG A 110 12.36 -8.14 -5.21
CA ARG A 110 12.57 -8.00 -6.64
C ARG A 110 11.88 -6.74 -7.15
N TYR A 111 12.65 -5.76 -7.59
CA TYR A 111 12.11 -4.58 -8.26
C TYR A 111 11.85 -4.89 -9.74
N VAL A 112 10.62 -4.66 -10.20
CA VAL A 112 10.19 -4.93 -11.57
C VAL A 112 9.75 -3.65 -12.28
N LYS A 113 9.87 -3.65 -13.61
CA LYS A 113 9.36 -2.56 -14.45
C LYS A 113 7.84 -2.45 -14.33
N PHE A 114 7.30 -1.26 -14.59
CA PHE A 114 5.86 -0.98 -14.55
C PHE A 114 5.01 -1.99 -15.32
N GLN A 115 5.46 -2.44 -16.50
CA GLN A 115 4.73 -3.37 -17.35
C GLN A 115 4.47 -4.73 -16.68
N ARG A 116 5.27 -5.12 -15.67
CA ARG A 116 5.06 -6.37 -14.93
C ARG A 116 3.98 -6.23 -13.86
N LEU A 117 3.81 -5.04 -13.29
CA LEU A 117 2.76 -4.72 -12.31
C LEU A 117 2.03 -3.44 -12.78
N PRO A 118 1.20 -3.53 -13.84
CA PRO A 118 0.65 -2.38 -14.56
C PRO A 118 -0.56 -1.75 -13.85
N THR A 119 -0.37 -1.35 -12.60
CA THR A 119 -1.39 -0.66 -11.79
C THR A 119 -1.05 0.80 -11.60
N LEU A 120 -2.05 1.68 -11.50
CA LEU A 120 -1.87 3.09 -11.20
C LEU A 120 -2.82 3.51 -10.09
N ASP A 121 -2.43 4.48 -9.26
CA ASP A 121 -3.35 5.04 -8.27
C ASP A 121 -4.40 5.87 -9.00
N ALA A 122 -5.66 5.48 -8.87
CA ALA A 122 -6.78 6.18 -9.46
C ALA A 122 -7.69 6.77 -8.39
N MET A 123 -8.58 7.66 -8.81
CA MET A 123 -9.67 8.18 -8.00
C MET A 123 -10.79 8.64 -8.91
N VAL A 124 -11.97 8.89 -8.34
CA VAL A 124 -13.07 9.55 -9.04
C VAL A 124 -12.89 11.07 -8.93
N ASP A 125 -12.77 11.77 -10.06
CA ASP A 125 -12.85 13.21 -10.07
C ASP A 125 -14.29 13.65 -9.80
N LYS A 126 -14.50 14.32 -8.67
CA LYS A 126 -15.83 14.78 -8.26
C LYS A 126 -16.47 15.76 -9.25
N SER A 127 -15.68 16.44 -10.10
CA SER A 127 -16.19 17.46 -11.02
C SER A 127 -17.04 16.86 -12.15
N ASN A 128 -16.64 15.69 -12.65
CA ASN A 128 -17.26 15.00 -13.77
C ASN A 128 -17.64 13.54 -13.47
N GLN A 129 -17.40 13.07 -12.24
CA GLN A 129 -17.63 11.70 -11.78
C GLN A 129 -16.89 10.64 -12.62
N GLN A 130 -15.77 11.01 -13.25
CA GLN A 130 -14.95 10.08 -14.04
C GLN A 130 -13.73 9.60 -13.25
N ILE A 131 -13.27 8.40 -13.56
CA ILE A 131 -12.00 7.89 -13.03
C ILE A 131 -10.86 8.72 -13.65
N CYS A 132 -9.86 9.05 -12.84
CA CYS A 132 -8.63 9.70 -13.28
C CYS A 132 -7.42 9.14 -12.52
N ILE A 133 -6.24 9.24 -13.11
CA ILE A 133 -4.98 8.74 -12.55
C ILE A 133 -4.24 9.84 -11.79
N LYS A 134 -3.73 9.54 -10.59
CA LYS A 134 -2.93 10.49 -9.79
C LYS A 134 -1.51 10.62 -10.38
N LYS A 135 -1.23 11.68 -11.14
CA LYS A 135 0.05 11.91 -11.85
C LYS A 135 1.31 11.66 -11.00
N TYR A 136 1.39 12.28 -9.81
CA TYR A 136 2.55 12.17 -8.91
C TYR A 136 2.80 10.78 -8.34
N TYR A 137 1.79 9.91 -8.41
CA TYR A 137 1.84 8.55 -7.92
C TYR A 137 1.92 7.53 -9.06
N SER A 138 1.99 8.00 -10.30
CA SER A 138 2.11 7.19 -11.50
C SER A 138 3.58 6.97 -11.88
N CYS A 139 3.87 5.82 -12.47
CA CYS A 139 5.18 5.54 -13.06
C CYS A 139 5.29 6.03 -14.52
N LEU A 140 4.33 6.85 -14.97
CA LEU A 140 4.20 7.31 -16.34
C LEU A 140 4.37 8.82 -16.38
N LEU A 141 4.99 9.32 -17.45
CA LEU A 141 5.11 10.76 -17.70
C LEU A 141 3.82 11.33 -18.29
N GLU A 142 3.15 10.51 -19.11
CA GLU A 142 1.90 10.82 -19.81
C GLU A 142 0.83 9.77 -19.49
N PRO A 143 -0.46 10.13 -19.55
CA PRO A 143 -1.52 9.15 -19.33
C PRO A 143 -1.48 8.09 -20.44
N PRO A 144 -1.83 6.83 -20.14
CA PRO A 144 -1.93 5.80 -21.18
C PRO A 144 -3.03 6.19 -22.19
N PRO A 145 -2.81 6.05 -23.50
CA PRO A 145 -3.76 6.54 -24.51
C PRO A 145 -5.09 5.77 -24.51
N TRP A 146 -5.11 4.57 -23.93
CA TRP A 146 -6.31 3.72 -23.76
C TRP A 146 -6.89 3.74 -22.33
N GLY A 147 -6.36 4.58 -21.44
CA GLY A 147 -6.79 4.61 -20.04
C GLY A 147 -7.32 5.95 -19.58
N PRO A 148 -7.67 6.06 -18.28
CA PRO A 148 -8.16 7.32 -17.73
C PRO A 148 -7.11 8.43 -17.84
N PRO A 149 -7.51 9.70 -18.03
CA PRO A 149 -6.58 10.81 -18.05
C PRO A 149 -5.94 10.98 -16.68
N PHE A 150 -4.87 11.76 -16.59
CA PHE A 150 -4.44 12.24 -15.29
C PHE A 150 -5.54 13.12 -14.67
N CYS A 151 -5.70 12.99 -13.36
CA CYS A 151 -6.54 13.89 -12.62
C CYS A 151 -6.08 15.32 -12.91
N LYS A 152 -7.03 16.20 -13.24
CA LYS A 152 -6.77 17.65 -13.26
C LYS A 152 -6.08 17.96 -11.95
N ALA A 153 -4.97 18.71 -12.01
CA ALA A 153 -4.38 19.24 -10.82
C ALA A 153 -5.45 20.09 -10.16
N ARG A 154 -6.20 19.51 -9.22
CA ARG A 154 -6.74 20.32 -8.15
C ARG A 154 -5.52 21.03 -7.61
N GLU A 155 -5.65 22.33 -7.37
CA GLU A 155 -4.82 22.99 -6.39
C GLU A 155 -4.99 22.20 -5.09
N TYR A 156 -4.32 21.06 -4.97
CA TYR A 156 -3.91 20.57 -3.69
C TYR A 156 -3.17 21.77 -3.14
N PRO A 157 -3.55 22.31 -1.98
CA PRO A 157 -2.78 23.35 -1.32
C PRO A 157 -1.42 22.75 -0.97
N ARG A 158 -0.56 22.71 -1.98
CA ARG A 158 0.87 22.54 -1.97
C ARG A 158 1.46 23.89 -2.37
N GLY A 159 0.87 24.97 -1.83
CA GLY A 159 1.68 26.12 -1.48
C GLY A 159 2.80 25.64 -0.54
N PRO A 160 3.96 26.30 -0.53
CA PRO A 160 5.11 25.93 0.31
C PRO A 160 4.74 25.65 1.78
N GLU A 161 3.67 26.24 2.29
CA GLU A 161 3.15 26.03 3.65
C GLU A 161 2.70 24.59 3.99
N GLY A 162 2.27 23.79 3.00
CA GLY A 162 1.77 22.42 3.23
C GLY A 162 2.87 21.36 3.41
N LEU A 163 4.08 21.64 2.94
CA LEU A 163 5.27 20.78 3.09
C LEU A 163 6.19 21.27 4.22
N GLN A 164 6.12 22.55 4.59
CA GLN A 164 7.04 23.16 5.55
C GLN A 164 6.67 22.95 7.03
N LYS A 165 5.51 22.37 7.35
CA LYS A 165 5.08 22.07 8.75
C LYS A 165 5.14 20.59 9.15
N TRP A 166 5.93 19.77 8.45
CA TRP A 166 6.27 18.42 8.91
C TRP A 166 7.56 18.30 9.77
N PRO A 167 8.55 19.22 9.70
CA PRO A 167 9.77 19.09 10.50
C PRO A 167 9.56 19.21 12.02
N GLU A 168 8.54 19.94 12.48
CA GLU A 168 8.37 20.24 13.91
C GLU A 168 7.76 19.09 14.74
N LEU A 169 7.13 18.10 14.11
CA LEU A 169 6.58 16.93 14.81
C LEU A 169 7.57 15.76 14.90
N TRP A 170 8.72 15.85 14.22
CA TRP A 170 9.67 14.74 14.13
C TRP A 170 10.65 14.57 15.29
N PRO A 171 11.08 15.60 16.05
CA PRO A 171 11.85 15.38 17.26
C PRO A 171 10.99 14.88 18.45
N MET A 172 9.68 14.71 18.26
CA MET A 172 8.80 14.25 19.33
C MET A 172 8.86 12.73 19.53
N PRO A 173 8.80 12.25 20.79
CA PRO A 173 8.60 10.84 21.10
C PRO A 173 7.36 10.28 20.41
N ALA A 174 7.38 8.99 20.04
CA ALA A 174 6.31 8.33 19.30
C ALA A 174 4.90 8.50 19.92
N TRP A 175 4.80 8.60 21.24
CA TRP A 175 3.54 8.82 21.96
C TRP A 175 2.93 10.22 21.74
N ALA A 176 3.77 11.25 21.61
CA ALA A 176 3.32 12.63 21.38
C ALA A 176 2.83 12.83 19.94
N ARG A 177 3.47 12.14 18.98
CA ARG A 177 3.01 12.10 17.57
C ARG A 177 1.62 11.46 17.45
N ALA A 178 1.37 10.36 18.17
CA ALA A 178 0.08 9.69 18.16
C ALA A 178 -1.05 10.58 18.71
N ARG A 179 -0.79 11.38 19.75
CA ARG A 179 -1.75 12.36 20.31
C ARG A 179 -2.01 13.56 19.39
N ALA A 180 -0.98 14.09 18.75
CA ALA A 180 -1.14 15.22 17.82
C ALA A 180 -1.98 14.83 16.58
N LEU A 181 -1.83 13.59 16.11
CA LEU A 181 -2.61 13.05 15.00
C LEU A 181 -4.05 12.72 15.42
N SER A 182 -4.29 12.21 16.63
CA SER A 182 -5.65 11.95 17.11
C SER A 182 -6.45 13.23 17.36
N ALA A 183 -5.82 14.28 17.88
CA ALA A 183 -6.47 15.58 18.13
C ALA A 183 -6.99 16.26 16.84
N ARG A 184 -6.35 16.03 15.68
CA ARG A 184 -6.81 16.57 14.39
C ARG A 184 -7.94 15.77 13.73
N TYR A 185 -8.22 14.54 14.20
CA TYR A 185 -9.28 13.68 13.66
C TYR A 185 -10.58 13.71 14.50
N VAL A 186 -10.64 14.49 15.59
CA VAL A 186 -11.85 14.65 16.44
C VAL A 186 -12.92 15.56 15.80
N GLY A 187 -12.93 15.69 14.48
CA GLY A 187 -13.98 16.41 13.73
C GLY A 187 -15.11 15.53 13.20
N TRP A 188 -15.08 14.22 13.46
CA TRP A 188 -16.08 13.27 12.96
C TRP A 188 -16.62 12.40 14.11
N ALA A 189 -17.33 13.03 15.03
CA ALA A 189 -18.25 12.30 15.91
C ALA A 189 -19.51 11.98 15.10
N PRO A 190 -20.01 10.73 15.08
CA PRO A 190 -21.34 10.45 14.57
C PRO A 190 -22.36 11.19 15.44
N ARG A 191 -23.25 11.97 14.83
CA ARG A 191 -24.43 12.51 15.52
C ARG A 191 -25.21 11.33 16.07
N GLY A 192 -25.42 11.32 17.39
CA GLY A 192 -26.18 10.30 18.09
C GLY A 192 -27.57 10.16 17.47
N ILE A 193 -27.99 8.91 17.27
CA ILE A 193 -29.39 8.60 17.00
C ILE A 193 -30.11 8.78 18.34
N ASP A 194 -30.88 9.84 18.44
CA ASP A 194 -31.85 10.03 19.52
C ASP A 194 -32.88 8.90 19.42
N ARG A 195 -32.98 8.09 20.47
CA ARG A 195 -34.10 7.18 20.68
C ARG A 195 -35.01 7.80 21.72
N THR A 196 -36.10 8.37 21.23
CA THR A 196 -37.35 8.60 21.95
C THR A 196 -38.46 7.97 21.17
#